data_AF-A0A942BDG0-F1
#
_entry.id   AF-A0A942BDG0-F1
#
_cell.length_a   1.000
_cell.length_b   1.000
_cell.length_c   1.000
_cell.angle_alpha   90.00
_cell.angle_beta   90.00
_cell.angle_gamma   90.00
#
_symmetry.space_group_name_H-M   'P 1'
#
loop_
_entity.id
_entity.type
_entity.pdbx_description
1 polymer ?
#
loop_
_entity_poly.entity_id
_entity_poly.type
_entity_poly.pdbx_seq_one_letter_code
_entity_poly.pdbx_strand_id
1 'polypeptide(L)'
;MRGTTIALLALWSVAGCSNAPEAKGPEHNEAAQDITQKFGDAVLAGKYDEAHSLLTTEAQKTFTAEWIKREYEAKVGEIRQGTPTFKADRVEAGFGSLPDDEKEMKETYGVPNAPPKDTWIAWASADIGASESTSSGPEIVQGISTRLLVVKDGGRPKIAHVEFEFMD
;
A
#
# COMPACT_ATOMS: atom_id res chain seq x y z
N MET A 1 13.32 5.96 13.34
CA MET A 1 12.87 4.68 12.74
C MET A 1 11.57 4.87 11.94
N ARG A 2 11.50 5.85 11.01
CA ARG A 2 10.32 6.05 10.14
C ARG A 2 10.58 5.64 8.67
N GLY A 3 11.84 5.53 8.26
CA GLY A 3 12.22 5.25 6.86
C GLY A 3 12.10 3.79 6.42
N THR A 4 12.12 2.84 7.35
CA THR A 4 11.98 1.40 7.06
C THR A 4 10.53 0.99 6.83
N THR A 5 9.58 1.56 7.60
CA THR A 5 8.14 1.34 7.47
C THR A 5 7.57 1.73 6.10
N ILE A 6 8.01 2.88 5.58
CA ILE A 6 7.55 3.42 4.29
C ILE A 6 7.93 2.48 3.14
N ALA A 7 9.02 1.72 3.28
CA ALA A 7 9.55 0.92 2.19
C ALA A 7 8.74 -0.36 1.91
N LEU A 8 8.23 -1.08 2.92
CA LEU A 8 7.41 -2.28 2.69
C LEU A 8 6.08 -1.92 2.01
N LEU A 9 5.54 -0.75 2.35
CA LEU A 9 4.25 -0.28 1.91
C LEU A 9 4.36 0.43 0.55
N ALA A 10 5.45 1.17 0.30
CA ALA A 10 5.80 1.66 -1.03
C ALA A 10 6.03 0.50 -2.01
N LEU A 11 6.64 -0.60 -1.55
CA LEU A 11 6.80 -1.82 -2.34
C LEU A 11 5.46 -2.45 -2.71
N TRP A 12 4.52 -2.46 -1.77
CA TRP A 12 3.20 -2.98 -1.98
C TRP A 12 2.45 -2.26 -3.10
N SER A 13 2.60 -0.93 -3.16
CA SER A 13 1.98 -0.12 -4.21
C SER A 13 2.78 -0.08 -5.51
N VAL A 14 4.10 -0.25 -5.46
CA VAL A 14 4.95 -0.40 -6.67
C VAL A 14 4.65 -1.71 -7.38
N ALA A 15 4.34 -2.78 -6.64
CA ALA A 15 3.86 -4.05 -7.21
C ALA A 15 2.61 -3.83 -8.07
N GLY A 16 1.60 -3.12 -7.56
CA GLY A 16 0.38 -2.82 -8.31
C GLY A 16 0.55 -1.79 -9.44
N CYS A 17 1.10 -0.62 -9.12
CA CYS A 17 1.03 0.55 -10.02
C CYS A 17 1.96 0.49 -11.24
N SER A 18 3.01 -0.33 -11.21
CA SER A 18 4.05 -0.32 -12.25
C SER A 18 4.22 -1.64 -13.00
N ASN A 19 3.59 -2.72 -12.54
CA ASN A 19 3.48 -3.97 -13.29
C ASN A 19 2.15 -4.08 -14.06
N ALA A 20 1.19 -3.17 -13.82
CA ALA A 20 0.05 -3.02 -14.71
C ALA A 20 0.53 -2.43 -16.07
N PRO A 21 0.18 -3.03 -17.23
CA PRO A 21 0.51 -2.49 -18.54
C PRO A 21 -0.12 -1.10 -18.76
N GLU A 22 0.29 -0.36 -19.80
CA GLU A 22 -0.06 1.05 -20.14
C GLU A 22 -1.58 1.37 -20.33
N ALA A 23 -2.48 0.69 -19.64
CA ALA A 23 -3.90 0.94 -19.66
C ALA A 23 -4.24 2.25 -18.91
N LYS A 24 -5.10 3.05 -19.52
CA LYS A 24 -5.74 4.21 -18.88
C LYS A 24 -7.15 3.79 -18.47
N GLY A 25 -7.55 4.07 -17.23
CA GLY A 25 -8.94 3.89 -16.78
C GLY A 25 -9.16 2.72 -15.81
N PRO A 26 -10.43 2.31 -15.59
CA PRO A 26 -10.82 1.38 -14.52
C PRO A 26 -10.13 0.00 -14.57
N GLU A 27 -9.90 -0.53 -15.77
CA GLU A 27 -9.24 -1.84 -15.99
C GLU A 27 -7.79 -1.86 -15.49
N HIS A 28 -7.10 -0.70 -15.48
CA HIS A 28 -5.75 -0.56 -14.91
C HIS A 28 -5.77 -0.68 -13.39
N ASN A 29 -6.81 -0.12 -12.77
CA ASN A 29 -6.99 -0.14 -11.33
C ASN A 29 -7.26 -1.56 -10.84
N GLU A 30 -8.08 -2.33 -11.56
CA GLU A 30 -8.33 -3.74 -11.22
C GLU A 30 -7.05 -4.59 -11.28
N ALA A 31 -6.23 -4.42 -12.33
CA ALA A 31 -4.96 -5.14 -12.44
C ALA A 31 -3.95 -4.75 -11.34
N ALA A 32 -3.87 -3.46 -11.01
CA ALA A 32 -3.01 -2.99 -9.92
C ALA A 32 -3.48 -3.49 -8.54
N GLN A 33 -4.79 -3.52 -8.30
CA GLN A 33 -5.39 -4.11 -7.10
C GLN A 33 -5.07 -5.60 -7.00
N ASP A 34 -5.28 -6.36 -8.07
CA ASP A 34 -5.03 -7.81 -8.10
C ASP A 34 -3.55 -8.15 -7.80
N ILE A 35 -2.60 -7.42 -8.38
CA ILE A 35 -1.17 -7.64 -8.07
C ILE A 35 -0.84 -7.26 -6.62
N THR A 36 -1.39 -6.15 -6.12
CA THR A 36 -1.20 -5.71 -4.73
C THR A 36 -1.78 -6.74 -3.74
N GLN A 37 -2.96 -7.28 -4.05
CA GLN A 37 -3.60 -8.34 -3.28
C GLN A 37 -2.73 -9.59 -3.25
N LYS A 38 -2.28 -10.07 -4.42
CA LYS A 38 -1.38 -11.25 -4.52
C LYS A 38 -0.09 -11.07 -3.73
N PHE A 39 0.50 -9.88 -3.77
CA PHE A 39 1.69 -9.57 -2.97
C PHE A 39 1.39 -9.72 -1.48
N GLY A 40 0.29 -9.13 -1.01
CA GLY A 40 -0.10 -9.18 0.39
C GLY A 40 -0.43 -10.58 0.86
N ASP A 41 -1.18 -11.33 0.06
CA ASP A 41 -1.53 -12.73 0.32
C ASP A 41 -0.27 -13.61 0.42
N ALA A 42 0.72 -13.38 -0.45
CA ALA A 42 2.01 -14.07 -0.38
C ALA A 42 2.79 -13.71 0.90
N VAL A 43 2.78 -12.44 1.32
CA VAL A 43 3.39 -12.00 2.60
C VAL A 43 2.70 -12.66 3.79
N LEU A 44 1.37 -12.68 3.84
CA LEU A 44 0.59 -13.35 4.89
C LEU A 44 0.85 -14.85 4.95
N ALA A 45 1.00 -15.49 3.80
CA ALA A 45 1.32 -16.91 3.68
C ALA A 45 2.81 -17.23 3.99
N GLY A 46 3.65 -16.22 4.27
CA GLY A 46 5.08 -16.39 4.50
C GLY A 46 5.88 -16.75 3.24
N LYS A 47 5.31 -16.55 2.05
CA LYS A 47 5.91 -16.85 0.74
C LYS A 47 6.65 -15.64 0.18
N TYR A 48 7.72 -15.23 0.84
CA TYR A 48 8.40 -13.97 0.53
C TYR A 48 9.11 -13.93 -0.83
N ASP A 49 9.52 -15.08 -1.37
CA ASP A 49 10.07 -15.15 -2.75
C ASP A 49 8.97 -14.90 -3.79
N GLU A 50 7.76 -15.42 -3.55
CA GLU A 50 6.59 -15.16 -4.40
C GLU A 50 6.22 -13.67 -4.35
N ALA A 51 6.15 -13.08 -3.14
CA ALA A 51 5.93 -11.64 -2.97
C ALA A 51 7.00 -10.80 -3.68
N HIS A 52 8.28 -11.16 -3.55
CA HIS A 52 9.39 -10.48 -4.23
C HIS A 52 9.25 -10.53 -5.76
N SER A 53 8.82 -11.66 -6.33
CA SER A 53 8.63 -11.82 -7.76
C SER A 53 7.52 -10.92 -8.35
N LEU A 54 6.58 -10.47 -7.52
CA LEU A 54 5.48 -9.57 -7.89
C LEU A 54 5.89 -8.09 -7.86
N LEU A 55 7.09 -7.76 -7.38
CA LEU A 55 7.63 -6.41 -7.42
C LEU A 55 8.06 -6.04 -8.84
N THR A 56 8.23 -4.74 -9.10
CA THR A 56 8.84 -4.28 -10.37
C THR A 56 10.30 -4.70 -10.45
N THR A 57 10.85 -4.77 -11.67
CA THR A 57 12.28 -5.08 -11.86
C THR A 57 13.21 -4.13 -11.10
N GLU A 58 12.85 -2.85 -10.95
CA GLU A 58 13.65 -1.88 -10.18
C GLU A 58 13.58 -2.14 -8.67
N ALA A 59 12.39 -2.43 -8.16
CA ALA A 59 12.20 -2.82 -6.77
C ALA A 59 12.90 -4.15 -6.45
N GLN A 60 12.84 -5.13 -7.35
CA GLN A 60 13.52 -6.43 -7.18
C GLN A 60 15.05 -6.29 -7.07
N LYS A 61 15.65 -5.27 -7.70
CA LYS A 61 17.10 -4.98 -7.56
C LYS A 61 17.45 -4.33 -6.24
N THR A 62 16.49 -3.62 -5.64
CA THR A 62 16.70 -2.82 -4.44
C THR A 62 16.40 -3.61 -3.17
N PHE A 63 15.38 -4.47 -3.23
CA PHE A 63 14.85 -5.20 -2.08
C PHE A 63 14.94 -6.70 -2.32
N THR A 64 15.16 -7.46 -1.25
CA THR A 64 15.21 -8.93 -1.28
C THR A 64 13.99 -9.51 -0.57
N ALA A 65 13.68 -10.79 -0.82
CA ALA A 65 12.65 -11.51 -0.07
C ALA A 65 12.90 -11.49 1.45
N GLU A 66 14.16 -11.64 1.88
CA GLU A 66 14.55 -11.55 3.29
C GLU A 66 14.29 -10.16 3.89
N TRP A 67 14.51 -9.11 3.10
CA TRP A 67 14.20 -7.75 3.52
C TRP A 67 12.68 -7.59 3.73
N ILE A 68 11.85 -8.09 2.80
CA ILE A 68 10.37 -8.04 2.90
C ILE A 68 9.91 -8.73 4.18
N LYS A 69 10.42 -9.95 4.44
CA LYS A 69 10.14 -10.70 5.66
C LYS A 69 10.47 -9.89 6.91
N ARG A 70 11.70 -9.38 7.00
CA ARG A 70 12.19 -8.65 8.17
C ARG A 70 11.33 -7.43 8.48
N GLU A 71 10.98 -6.65 7.45
CA GLU A 71 10.16 -5.46 7.64
C GLU A 71 8.74 -5.81 8.08
N TYR A 72 8.12 -6.85 7.49
CA TYR A 72 6.80 -7.32 7.91
C TYR A 72 6.81 -7.80 9.37
N GLU A 73 7.75 -8.67 9.74
CA GLU A 73 7.86 -9.21 11.09
C GLU A 73 8.14 -8.13 12.14
N ALA A 74 8.97 -7.13 11.80
CA ALA A 74 9.22 -6.00 12.67
C ALA A 74 7.92 -5.23 12.97
N LYS A 75 7.07 -5.02 11.97
CA LYS A 75 5.80 -4.29 12.14
C LYS A 75 4.76 -5.08 12.91
N VAL A 76 4.60 -6.36 12.62
CA VAL A 76 3.77 -7.25 13.44
C VAL A 76 4.27 -7.26 14.89
N GLY A 77 5.59 -7.22 15.09
CA GLY A 77 6.22 -7.08 16.40
C GLY A 77 5.85 -5.78 17.12
N GLU A 78 5.83 -4.65 16.42
CA GLU A 78 5.38 -3.35 16.97
C GLU A 78 3.92 -3.41 17.44
N ILE A 79 3.01 -3.95 16.62
CA ILE A 79 1.58 -4.08 16.99
C ILE A 79 1.41 -5.01 18.20
N ARG A 80 2.17 -6.11 18.25
CA ARG A 80 2.12 -7.07 19.36
C ARG A 80 2.57 -6.51 20.71
N GLN A 81 3.26 -5.37 20.75
CA GLN A 81 3.57 -4.69 22.00
C GLN A 81 2.30 -4.17 22.68
N GLY A 82 1.30 -3.73 21.90
CA GLY A 82 -0.02 -3.32 22.39
C GLY A 82 -1.01 -4.48 22.45
N THR A 83 -0.96 -5.39 21.47
CA THR A 83 -1.92 -6.51 21.33
C THR A 83 -1.18 -7.83 21.11
N PRO A 84 -0.76 -8.54 22.18
CA PRO A 84 0.10 -9.73 22.07
C PRO A 84 -0.48 -10.87 21.21
N THR A 85 -1.80 -10.95 21.11
CA THR A 85 -2.52 -11.96 20.30
C THR A 85 -2.70 -11.57 18.84
N PHE A 86 -2.21 -10.39 18.42
CA PHE A 86 -2.37 -9.89 17.07
C PHE A 86 -1.82 -10.88 16.03
N LYS A 87 -2.66 -11.19 15.05
CA LYS A 87 -2.34 -12.00 13.89
C LYS A 87 -3.10 -11.43 12.69
N ALA A 88 -2.35 -10.87 11.75
CA ALA A 88 -2.94 -10.47 10.48
C ALA A 88 -3.41 -11.70 9.71
N ASP A 89 -4.60 -11.61 9.13
CA ASP A 89 -5.23 -12.67 8.34
C ASP A 89 -5.89 -12.16 7.06
N ARG A 90 -5.84 -10.84 6.84
CA ARG A 90 -6.48 -10.19 5.72
C ARG A 90 -5.60 -9.10 5.12
N VAL A 91 -5.74 -8.97 3.81
CA VAL A 91 -5.19 -7.88 3.01
C VAL A 91 -6.33 -7.25 2.23
N GLU A 92 -6.33 -5.93 2.16
CA GLU A 92 -7.21 -5.16 1.31
C GLU A 92 -6.39 -4.15 0.50
N ALA A 93 -6.70 -4.03 -0.80
CA ALA A 93 -6.09 -3.04 -1.67
C ALA A 93 -7.20 -2.27 -2.40
N GLY A 94 -7.05 -0.95 -2.47
CA GLY A 94 -8.13 -0.07 -2.91
C GLY A 94 -7.64 1.14 -3.68
N PHE A 95 -8.57 1.76 -4.38
CA PHE A 95 -8.42 3.11 -4.91
C PHE A 95 -9.52 3.97 -4.31
N GLY A 96 -9.12 5.01 -3.58
CA GLY A 96 -10.03 6.03 -3.07
C GLY A 96 -10.34 7.10 -4.11
N SER A 97 -11.26 7.97 -3.75
CA SER A 97 -11.52 9.19 -4.51
C SER A 97 -10.32 10.13 -4.43
N LEU A 98 -9.97 10.75 -5.56
CA LEU A 98 -9.05 11.88 -5.55
C LEU A 98 -9.76 13.09 -4.93
N PRO A 99 -9.04 13.96 -4.19
CA PRO A 99 -9.59 15.21 -3.72
C PRO A 99 -9.98 16.14 -4.88
N ASP A 100 -10.92 17.05 -4.61
CA ASP A 100 -11.43 18.03 -5.56
C ASP A 100 -10.44 19.14 -5.85
N ASP A 101 -9.52 19.47 -4.94
CA ASP A 101 -8.47 20.45 -5.17
C ASP A 101 -7.27 20.32 -4.20
N GLU A 102 -6.23 21.10 -4.45
CA GLU A 102 -5.01 21.15 -3.62
C GLU A 102 -5.28 21.62 -2.19
N LYS A 103 -6.38 22.33 -1.95
CA LYS A 103 -6.77 22.79 -0.62
C LYS A 103 -7.37 21.63 0.17
N GLU A 104 -8.30 20.86 -0.41
CA GLU A 104 -8.83 19.64 0.20
C GLU A 104 -7.71 18.64 0.46
N MET A 105 -6.78 18.48 -0.46
CA MET A 105 -5.62 17.61 -0.28
C MET A 105 -4.74 18.02 0.93
N LYS A 106 -4.63 19.32 1.20
CA LYS A 106 -3.91 19.83 2.37
C LYS A 106 -4.72 19.71 3.66
N GLU A 107 -5.99 20.06 3.62
CA GLU A 107 -6.84 20.21 4.81
C GLU A 107 -7.45 18.88 5.26
N THR A 108 -7.93 18.05 4.31
CA THR A 108 -8.57 16.76 4.58
C THR A 108 -7.55 15.63 4.63
N TYR A 109 -6.59 15.64 3.70
CA TYR A 109 -5.60 14.57 3.55
C TYR A 109 -4.21 14.96 4.09
N GLY A 110 -4.06 16.15 4.69
CA GLY A 110 -2.82 16.50 5.39
C GLY A 110 -1.55 16.50 4.53
N VAL A 111 -1.64 16.70 3.21
CA VAL A 111 -0.48 16.75 2.30
C VAL A 111 0.01 18.21 2.15
N PRO A 112 0.97 18.68 2.98
CA PRO A 112 1.32 20.10 3.06
C PRO A 112 1.86 20.68 1.74
N ASN A 113 2.56 19.85 0.97
CA ASN A 113 3.12 20.20 -0.34
C ASN A 113 2.40 19.42 -1.45
N ALA A 114 1.06 19.54 -1.50
CA ALA A 114 0.26 18.89 -2.53
C ALA A 114 0.80 19.24 -3.94
N PRO A 115 1.14 18.24 -4.77
CA PRO A 115 1.58 18.47 -6.14
C PRO A 115 0.41 19.03 -6.98
N PRO A 116 0.67 19.61 -8.17
CA PRO A 116 -0.38 20.19 -9.00
C PRO A 116 -1.50 19.20 -9.29
N LYS A 117 -2.77 19.62 -9.14
CA LYS A 117 -3.94 18.74 -9.27
C LYS A 117 -3.97 17.94 -10.58
N ASP A 118 -3.57 18.57 -11.68
CA ASP A 118 -3.54 17.97 -13.02
C ASP A 118 -2.53 16.82 -13.16
N THR A 119 -1.63 16.66 -12.19
CA THR A 119 -0.70 15.53 -12.12
C THR A 119 -1.30 14.32 -11.40
N TRP A 120 -2.38 14.45 -10.65
CA TRP A 120 -2.87 13.35 -9.82
C TRP A 120 -3.47 12.22 -10.66
N ILE A 121 -3.06 11.00 -10.37
CA ILE A 121 -3.50 9.79 -11.05
C ILE A 121 -4.46 9.01 -10.17
N ALA A 122 -4.05 8.74 -8.93
CA ALA A 122 -4.79 7.87 -8.03
C ALA A 122 -4.46 8.15 -6.57
N TRP A 123 -5.45 7.92 -5.71
CA TRP A 123 -5.26 7.74 -4.28
C TRP A 123 -5.37 6.25 -3.98
N ALA A 124 -4.24 5.56 -3.81
CA ALA A 124 -4.22 4.12 -3.60
C ALA A 124 -4.19 3.81 -2.10
N SER A 125 -4.84 2.73 -1.67
CA SER A 125 -4.73 2.20 -0.32
C SER A 125 -4.28 0.74 -0.32
N ALA A 126 -3.55 0.35 0.71
CA ALA A 126 -3.17 -1.02 0.98
C ALA A 126 -3.12 -1.25 2.50
N ASP A 127 -3.89 -2.24 2.94
CA ASP A 127 -4.15 -2.51 4.35
C ASP A 127 -3.85 -3.99 4.64
N ILE A 128 -3.11 -4.28 5.71
CA ILE A 128 -2.87 -5.64 6.23
C ILE A 128 -3.24 -5.68 7.70
N GLY A 129 -4.04 -6.65 8.11
CA GLY A 129 -4.47 -6.69 9.49
C GLY A 129 -5.30 -7.90 9.87
N ALA A 130 -5.70 -7.89 11.13
CA ALA A 130 -6.68 -8.80 11.68
C ALA A 130 -8.08 -8.32 11.29
N SER A 131 -8.90 -9.24 10.80
CA SER A 131 -10.24 -8.93 10.34
C SER A 131 -11.33 -9.47 11.25
N GLU A 132 -12.45 -8.76 11.31
CA GLU A 132 -13.68 -9.20 11.94
C GLU A 132 -14.83 -9.21 10.93
N SER A 133 -15.80 -10.09 11.14
CA SER A 133 -17.00 -10.14 10.30
C SER A 133 -17.96 -9.01 10.68
N THR A 134 -18.24 -8.10 9.75
CA THR A 134 -19.26 -7.05 9.88
C THR A 134 -20.52 -7.42 9.10
N SER A 135 -21.58 -6.60 9.21
CA SER A 135 -22.79 -6.75 8.38
C SER A 135 -22.54 -6.55 6.88
N SER A 136 -21.42 -5.92 6.52
CA SER A 136 -21.04 -5.59 5.14
C SER A 136 -20.01 -6.57 4.57
N GLY A 137 -19.45 -7.44 5.41
CA GLY A 137 -18.40 -8.40 5.06
C GLY A 137 -17.27 -8.38 6.10
N PRO A 138 -16.23 -9.21 5.92
CA PRO A 138 -15.02 -9.11 6.72
C PRO A 138 -14.29 -7.77 6.45
N GLU A 139 -13.97 -7.03 7.52
CA GLU A 139 -13.23 -5.76 7.47
C GLU A 139 -12.00 -5.85 8.37
N ILE A 140 -10.92 -5.18 7.99
CA ILE A 140 -9.73 -5.08 8.85
C ILE A 140 -10.05 -4.12 10.00
N VAL A 141 -10.06 -4.65 11.23
CA VAL A 141 -10.34 -3.86 12.45
C VAL A 141 -9.08 -3.43 13.17
N GLN A 142 -7.97 -4.16 12.98
CA GLN A 142 -6.69 -3.83 13.59
C GLN A 142 -5.57 -4.17 12.61
N GLY A 143 -4.57 -3.29 12.47
CA GLY A 143 -3.47 -3.57 11.57
C GLY A 143 -2.72 -2.33 11.09
N ILE A 144 -2.30 -2.39 9.84
CA ILE A 144 -1.48 -1.36 9.21
C ILE A 144 -2.23 -0.89 7.98
N SER A 145 -2.46 0.42 7.90
CA SER A 145 -3.02 1.07 6.71
C SER A 145 -1.98 1.97 6.07
N THR A 146 -1.95 1.96 4.74
CA THR A 146 -1.16 2.91 3.96
C THR A 146 -2.01 3.50 2.87
N ARG A 147 -1.89 4.81 2.68
CA ARG A 147 -2.49 5.53 1.55
C ARG A 147 -1.44 6.30 0.78
N LEU A 148 -1.50 6.25 -0.54
CA LEU A 148 -0.53 6.87 -1.42
C LEU A 148 -1.20 7.79 -2.43
N LEU A 149 -0.59 8.96 -2.61
CA LEU A 149 -0.84 9.78 -3.79
C LEU A 149 0.10 9.35 -4.92
N VAL A 150 -0.48 8.83 -6.00
CA VAL A 150 0.22 8.58 -7.25
C VAL A 150 -0.01 9.76 -8.19
N VAL A 151 1.07 10.33 -8.71
CA VAL A 151 1.07 11.43 -9.66
C VAL A 151 1.80 11.07 -10.95
N LYS A 152 1.54 11.84 -11.99
CA LYS A 152 2.25 11.80 -13.26
C LYS A 152 3.43 12.78 -13.21
N ASP A 153 4.65 12.25 -13.25
CA ASP A 153 5.88 13.03 -13.30
C ASP A 153 6.71 12.56 -14.50
N GLY A 154 7.06 13.47 -15.42
CA GLY A 154 7.81 13.12 -16.64
C GLY A 154 7.14 12.06 -17.54
N GLY A 155 5.82 11.94 -17.49
CA GLY A 155 5.06 10.93 -18.24
C GLY A 155 4.97 9.56 -17.57
N ARG A 156 5.51 9.39 -16.36
CA ARG A 156 5.49 8.14 -15.60
C ARG A 156 4.74 8.31 -14.27
N PRO A 157 4.06 7.26 -13.77
CA PRO A 157 3.53 7.26 -12.41
C PRO A 157 4.65 7.38 -11.37
N LYS A 158 4.41 8.15 -10.32
CA LYS A 158 5.33 8.36 -9.19
C LYS A 158 4.54 8.53 -7.90
N ILE A 159 5.08 8.03 -6.80
CA ILE A 159 4.51 8.26 -5.47
C ILE A 159 4.94 9.66 -5.00
N ALA A 160 3.98 10.56 -4.83
CA ALA A 160 4.22 11.92 -4.35
C ALA A 160 3.99 12.09 -2.85
N HIS A 161 3.16 11.24 -2.26
CA HIS A 161 2.85 11.27 -0.83
C HIS A 161 2.57 9.86 -0.30
N VAL A 162 2.91 9.64 0.96
CA VAL A 162 2.69 8.40 1.70
C VAL A 162 2.08 8.75 3.05
N GLU A 163 0.89 8.24 3.32
CA GLU A 163 0.28 8.20 4.65
C GLU A 163 0.41 6.82 5.24
N PHE A 164 0.62 6.81 6.55
CA PHE A 164 0.77 5.59 7.31
C PHE A 164 -0.02 5.73 8.60
N GLU A 165 -0.82 4.71 8.90
CA GLU A 165 -1.65 4.64 10.09
C GLU A 165 -1.61 3.24 10.68
N PHE A 166 -1.53 3.17 12.01
CA PHE A 166 -1.86 1.95 12.74
C PHE A 166 -3.36 1.99 13.02
N MET A 167 -4.06 0.92 12.65
CA MET A 167 -5.47 0.76 12.97
C MET A 167 -5.57 0.05 14.33
N ASP A 168 -6.31 0.65 15.26
CA ASP A 168 -6.55 0.18 16.63
C ASP A 168 -7.96 -0.38 16.81
#